data_AF-A0AAJ7SM31-F1
#
_entry.id   AF-A0AAJ7SM31-F1
#
_cell.length_a   1.000
_cell.length_b   1.000
_cell.length_c   1.000
_cell.angle_alpha   90.00
_cell.angle_beta   90.00
_cell.angle_gamma   90.00
#
_symmetry.space_group_name_H-M   'P 1'
#
loop_
_entity.id
_entity.type
_entity.pdbx_description
1 polymer ?
#
loop_
_entity_poly.entity_id
_entity_poly.type
_entity_poly.pdbx_seq_one_letter_code
_entity_poly.pdbx_strand_id
1 'polypeptide(L)'
;MLEGCGRSGGAWSCARSRGSRSGNLASRIMDGTGDRATHAASAKWYDRKEYVFLDFCIEDSKDVAVKFESGKLLFSCVGGSDKEKYHNEAELFEQIIPEDCKHKRTDRTIHCLMKKSKSGVAWPRLTKEKSKLKWLSVDFDNWKDWEDESDEEMGNFDQFSDMMNKMGGDDEMPDMDSMEDDDGGTDSDDEKLPDLE
;
A
#
# COMPACT_ATOMS: atom_id res chain seq x y z
N MET A 1 -74.72 3.55 -49.49
CA MET A 1 -73.49 3.20 -50.24
C MET A 1 -72.37 3.14 -49.20
N LEU A 2 -71.97 2.01 -48.58
CA LEU A 2 -71.60 0.70 -49.14
C LEU A 2 -70.76 0.93 -50.41
N GLU A 3 -69.46 0.66 -50.50
CA GLU A 3 -68.69 -0.56 -50.20
C GLU A 3 -67.19 -0.20 -49.96
N GLY A 4 -66.28 -1.01 -49.40
CA GLY A 4 -66.29 -2.46 -49.26
C GLY A 4 -65.18 -3.02 -48.37
N CYS A 5 -65.23 -4.34 -48.25
CA CYS A 5 -64.51 -5.25 -47.35
C CYS A 5 -63.00 -5.38 -47.59
N GLY A 6 -62.29 -5.79 -46.52
CA GLY A 6 -61.00 -6.47 -46.61
C GLY A 6 -60.45 -6.90 -45.25
N ARG A 7 -60.71 -8.16 -44.83
CA ARG A 7 -60.13 -8.81 -43.65
C ARG A 7 -58.79 -9.49 -44.01
N SER A 8 -57.77 -9.29 -43.18
CA SER A 8 -56.77 -10.28 -42.70
C SER A 8 -55.73 -9.48 -41.89
N GLY A 9 -55.44 -9.78 -40.62
CA GLY A 9 -54.91 -11.04 -40.12
C GLY A 9 -53.39 -10.85 -39.95
N GLY A 10 -52.94 -10.38 -38.79
CA GLY A 10 -51.51 -10.22 -38.49
C GLY A 10 -51.26 -9.64 -37.11
N ALA A 11 -50.76 -10.48 -36.21
CA ALA A 11 -50.46 -10.16 -34.81
C ALA A 11 -49.39 -9.07 -34.69
N TRP A 12 -49.63 -8.07 -33.83
CA TRP A 12 -48.56 -7.21 -33.31
C TRP A 12 -47.89 -7.92 -32.13
N SER A 13 -46.70 -8.45 -32.36
CA SER A 13 -45.81 -8.90 -31.30
C SER A 13 -45.19 -7.69 -30.60
N CYS A 14 -45.52 -7.50 -29.32
CA CYS A 14 -44.79 -6.62 -28.42
C CYS A 14 -43.36 -7.15 -28.21
N ALA A 15 -42.39 -6.59 -28.93
CA ALA A 15 -40.98 -6.86 -28.68
C ALA A 15 -40.53 -6.12 -27.41
N ARG A 16 -40.40 -6.86 -26.31
CA ARG A 16 -39.68 -6.42 -25.10
C ARG A 16 -38.20 -6.30 -25.46
N SER A 17 -37.68 -5.09 -25.47
CA SER A 17 -36.25 -4.80 -25.51
C SER A 17 -35.58 -5.41 -24.28
N ARG A 18 -34.86 -6.52 -24.49
CA ARG A 18 -33.97 -7.10 -23.49
C ARG A 18 -32.74 -6.19 -23.39
N GLY A 19 -32.63 -5.49 -22.27
CA GLY A 19 -31.42 -4.77 -21.89
C GLY A 19 -30.22 -5.72 -21.91
N SER A 20 -29.19 -5.30 -22.63
CA SER A 20 -27.88 -5.95 -22.68
C SER A 20 -27.27 -5.90 -21.29
N ARG A 21 -27.32 -7.03 -20.56
CA ARG A 21 -26.44 -7.26 -19.42
C ARG A 21 -25.08 -7.59 -20.01
N SER A 22 -24.15 -6.65 -19.93
CA SER A 22 -22.73 -6.89 -20.13
C SER A 22 -22.29 -7.91 -19.07
N GLY A 23 -22.34 -9.19 -19.43
CA GLY A 23 -21.77 -10.27 -18.64
C GLY A 23 -20.29 -10.31 -18.91
N ASN A 24 -19.48 -10.11 -17.88
CA ASN A 24 -18.05 -10.38 -17.91
C ASN A 24 -17.84 -11.84 -18.37
N LEU A 25 -17.32 -12.00 -19.58
CA LEU A 25 -16.92 -13.29 -20.13
C LEU A 25 -15.56 -13.65 -19.52
N ALA A 26 -15.56 -14.14 -18.29
CA ALA A 26 -14.41 -14.89 -17.78
C ALA A 26 -14.31 -16.18 -18.62
N SER A 27 -13.24 -16.27 -19.41
CA SER A 27 -12.90 -17.41 -20.25
C SER A 27 -12.82 -18.70 -19.42
N ARG A 28 -13.72 -19.64 -19.71
CA ARG A 28 -13.63 -21.03 -19.27
C ARG A 28 -12.41 -21.69 -19.92
N ILE A 29 -11.38 -21.96 -19.13
CA ILE A 29 -10.41 -23.02 -19.42
C ILE A 29 -10.97 -24.27 -18.74
N MET A 30 -11.39 -25.26 -19.53
CA MET A 30 -11.83 -26.55 -19.01
C MET A 30 -10.59 -27.39 -18.68
N ASP A 31 -10.19 -27.41 -17.41
CA ASP A 31 -9.36 -28.48 -16.85
C ASP A 31 -10.18 -29.28 -15.83
N GLY A 32 -10.16 -30.60 -15.96
CA GLY A 32 -11.05 -31.56 -15.32
C GLY A 32 -10.70 -31.89 -13.88
N THR A 33 -10.60 -30.88 -13.02
CA THR A 33 -10.54 -31.07 -11.56
C THR A 33 -11.53 -30.11 -10.90
N GLY A 34 -12.32 -30.61 -9.93
CA GLY A 34 -13.44 -29.86 -9.32
C GLY A 34 -13.09 -28.41 -9.02
N ASP A 35 -13.84 -27.49 -9.63
CA ASP A 35 -13.50 -26.07 -9.68
C ASP A 35 -13.72 -25.43 -8.31
N ARG A 36 -12.68 -25.43 -7.48
CA ARG A 36 -12.68 -24.75 -6.19
C ARG A 36 -12.75 -23.25 -6.44
N ALA A 37 -13.63 -22.58 -5.71
CA ALA A 37 -13.80 -21.13 -5.81
C ALA A 37 -12.44 -20.43 -5.64
N THR A 38 -12.19 -19.44 -6.49
CA THR A 38 -10.97 -18.62 -6.41
C THR A 38 -11.22 -17.44 -5.47
N HIS A 39 -10.33 -17.25 -4.51
CA HIS A 39 -10.43 -16.21 -3.48
C HIS A 39 -9.43 -15.08 -3.75
N ALA A 40 -9.73 -13.86 -3.29
CA ALA A 40 -8.75 -12.79 -3.28
C ALA A 40 -7.92 -12.88 -1.99
N ALA A 41 -6.59 -12.87 -2.12
CA ALA A 41 -5.70 -12.83 -0.96
C ALA A 41 -5.71 -11.45 -0.34
N SER A 42 -5.70 -11.37 0.99
CA SER A 42 -5.48 -10.10 1.67
C SER A 42 -4.08 -9.58 1.36
N ALA A 43 -3.97 -8.27 1.17
CA ALA A 43 -2.70 -7.64 0.84
C ALA A 43 -2.53 -6.30 1.55
N LYS A 44 -1.29 -6.02 1.91
CA LYS A 44 -0.86 -4.75 2.48
C LYS A 44 0.09 -4.05 1.53
N TRP A 45 -0.03 -2.72 1.40
CA TRP A 45 0.85 -1.96 0.51
C TRP A 45 1.29 -0.64 1.14
N TYR A 46 2.45 -0.17 0.71
CA TYR A 46 2.98 1.16 1.02
C TYR A 46 3.91 1.60 -0.12
N ASP A 47 4.29 2.86 -0.14
CA ASP A 47 5.25 3.37 -1.12
C ASP A 47 6.45 4.08 -0.47
N ARG A 48 7.43 4.30 -1.33
CA ARG A 48 8.65 5.08 -1.11
C ARG A 48 8.91 5.92 -2.35
N LYS A 49 9.95 6.76 -2.29
CA LYS A 49 10.39 7.63 -3.39
C LYS A 49 10.46 6.92 -4.75
N GLU A 50 11.04 5.71 -4.78
CA GLU A 50 11.29 4.99 -6.03
C GLU A 50 10.45 3.72 -6.24
N TYR A 51 9.91 3.16 -5.15
CA TYR A 51 9.30 1.83 -5.16
C TYR A 51 7.94 1.84 -4.50
N VAL A 52 7.08 0.92 -4.95
CA VAL A 52 5.84 0.55 -4.30
C VAL A 52 5.98 -0.89 -3.83
N PHE A 53 5.63 -1.13 -2.57
CA PHE A 53 5.68 -2.44 -1.93
C PHE A 53 4.27 -2.97 -1.79
N LEU A 54 4.08 -4.25 -2.12
CA LEU A 54 2.80 -4.94 -1.97
C LEU A 54 3.04 -6.38 -1.49
N ASP A 55 2.45 -6.69 -0.35
CA ASP A 55 2.64 -7.96 0.32
C ASP A 55 1.32 -8.72 0.35
N PHE A 56 1.27 -9.88 -0.32
CA PHE A 56 0.13 -10.80 -0.24
C PHE A 56 0.30 -11.70 0.99
N CYS A 57 -0.66 -11.67 1.91
CA CYS A 57 -0.63 -12.41 3.17
C CYS A 57 -1.20 -13.82 2.98
N ILE A 58 -0.38 -14.77 2.53
CA ILE A 58 -0.78 -16.14 2.25
C ILE A 58 0.24 -17.10 2.84
N GLU A 59 -0.22 -17.92 3.77
CA GLU A 59 0.58 -18.96 4.40
C GLU A 59 0.75 -20.17 3.47
N ASP A 60 1.94 -20.79 3.50
CA ASP A 60 2.29 -22.01 2.77
C ASP A 60 2.00 -21.93 1.26
N SER A 61 2.24 -20.76 0.67
CA SER A 61 1.95 -20.49 -0.74
C SER A 61 2.77 -21.37 -1.71
N LYS A 62 2.12 -21.91 -2.73
CA LYS A 62 2.71 -22.73 -3.80
C LYS A 62 2.24 -22.19 -5.16
N ASP A 63 2.97 -22.57 -6.21
CA ASP A 63 2.66 -22.17 -7.59
C ASP A 63 2.46 -20.65 -7.74
N VAL A 64 3.34 -19.88 -7.09
CA VAL A 64 3.27 -18.42 -7.09
C VAL A 64 3.60 -17.90 -8.48
N ALA A 65 2.65 -17.19 -9.08
CA ALA A 65 2.82 -16.48 -10.33
C ALA A 65 2.47 -15.01 -10.12
N VAL A 66 3.46 -14.14 -10.35
CA VAL A 66 3.31 -12.69 -10.32
C VAL A 66 3.65 -12.17 -11.71
N LYS A 67 2.70 -11.43 -12.32
CA LYS A 67 2.92 -10.75 -13.60
C LYS A 67 2.81 -9.25 -13.38
N PHE A 68 3.93 -8.57 -13.65
CA PHE A 68 4.00 -7.12 -13.69
C PHE A 68 3.77 -6.63 -15.11
N GLU A 69 2.82 -5.72 -15.28
CA GLU A 69 2.58 -4.98 -16.52
C GLU A 69 2.70 -3.48 -16.21
N SER A 70 2.90 -2.65 -17.24
CA SER A 70 3.19 -1.22 -17.04
C SER A 70 2.18 -0.50 -16.14
N GLY A 71 0.89 -0.84 -16.18
CA GLY A 71 -0.14 -0.23 -15.31
C GLY A 71 -1.01 -1.25 -14.58
N LYS A 72 -0.58 -2.51 -14.49
CA LYS A 72 -1.41 -3.59 -13.96
C LYS A 72 -0.56 -4.65 -13.28
N LEU A 73 -1.10 -5.20 -12.20
CA LEU A 73 -0.53 -6.34 -11.50
C LEU A 73 -1.51 -7.50 -11.55
N LEU A 74 -1.01 -8.70 -11.87
CA LEU A 74 -1.74 -9.94 -11.73
C LEU A 74 -0.98 -10.89 -10.81
N PHE A 75 -1.69 -11.43 -9.84
CA PHE A 75 -1.17 -12.39 -8.87
C PHE A 75 -2.05 -13.64 -8.84
N SER A 76 -1.42 -14.80 -8.77
CA SER A 76 -2.11 -16.05 -8.47
C SER A 76 -1.20 -17.01 -7.71
N CYS A 77 -1.78 -17.79 -6.79
CA CYS A 77 -1.08 -18.89 -6.15
C CYS A 77 -2.08 -19.91 -5.59
N VAL A 78 -1.54 -20.98 -5.01
CA VAL A 78 -2.28 -21.93 -4.18
C VAL A 78 -1.80 -21.80 -2.74
N GLY A 79 -2.71 -21.57 -1.78
CA GLY A 79 -2.37 -21.34 -0.38
C GLY A 79 -2.91 -22.43 0.56
N GLY A 80 -2.23 -22.60 1.70
CA GLY A 80 -2.64 -23.45 2.81
C GLY A 80 -2.66 -24.96 2.54
N SER A 81 -2.90 -25.73 3.60
CA SER A 81 -3.08 -27.19 3.53
C SER A 81 -4.28 -27.60 2.67
N ASP A 82 -5.31 -26.75 2.66
CA ASP A 82 -6.51 -26.97 1.89
C ASP A 82 -6.31 -26.71 0.39
N LYS A 83 -5.16 -26.23 -0.09
CA LYS A 83 -4.94 -25.95 -1.53
C LYS A 83 -5.98 -25.00 -2.13
N GLU A 84 -6.25 -23.90 -1.41
CA GLU A 84 -7.15 -22.87 -1.91
C GLU A 84 -6.48 -22.06 -3.01
N LYS A 85 -7.23 -21.72 -4.06
CA LYS A 85 -6.72 -20.91 -5.17
C LYS A 85 -6.93 -19.44 -4.87
N TYR A 86 -5.85 -18.67 -4.97
CA TYR A 86 -5.87 -17.23 -4.80
C TYR A 86 -5.62 -16.52 -6.12
N HIS A 87 -6.37 -15.45 -6.37
CA HIS A 87 -6.17 -14.57 -7.51
C HIS A 87 -6.48 -13.12 -7.15
N ASN A 88 -5.55 -12.23 -7.49
CA ASN A 88 -5.70 -10.81 -7.29
C ASN A 88 -5.32 -10.07 -8.57
N GLU A 89 -6.08 -9.04 -8.88
CA GLU A 89 -5.84 -8.15 -10.00
C GLU A 89 -5.98 -6.70 -9.51
N ALA A 90 -5.01 -5.87 -9.85
CA ALA A 90 -5.04 -4.44 -9.55
C ALA A 90 -4.55 -3.62 -10.74
N GLU A 91 -5.37 -2.67 -11.20
CA GLU A 91 -4.93 -1.59 -12.08
C GLU A 91 -4.23 -0.53 -11.24
N LEU A 92 -2.96 -0.24 -11.55
CA LEU A 92 -2.10 0.60 -10.73
C LEU A 92 -2.39 2.09 -10.94
N PHE A 93 -2.16 2.89 -9.90
CA PHE A 93 -2.37 4.34 -9.91
C PHE A 93 -1.57 5.04 -11.00
N GLU A 94 -0.30 4.67 -11.12
CA GLU A 94 0.61 5.15 -12.15
C GLU A 94 1.45 3.99 -12.72
N GLN A 95 2.20 4.30 -13.78
CA GLN A 95 3.00 3.30 -14.44
C GLN A 95 4.22 2.83 -13.61
N ILE A 96 4.54 1.55 -13.74
CA ILE A 96 5.72 0.89 -13.20
C ILE A 96 6.65 0.44 -14.33
N ILE A 97 7.90 0.12 -13.99
CA ILE A 97 8.92 -0.44 -14.88
C ILE A 97 8.97 -1.96 -14.66
N PRO A 98 8.29 -2.79 -15.47
CA PRO A 98 8.10 -4.21 -15.16
C PRO A 98 9.41 -5.01 -15.08
N GLU A 99 10.41 -4.61 -15.85
CA GLU A 99 11.76 -5.19 -15.87
C GLU A 99 12.52 -5.02 -14.54
N ASP A 100 12.23 -3.96 -13.81
CA ASP A 100 12.83 -3.67 -12.50
C ASP A 100 11.94 -4.12 -11.33
N CYS A 101 10.80 -4.76 -11.62
CA CYS A 101 9.91 -5.31 -10.61
C CYS A 101 10.35 -6.71 -10.19
N LYS A 102 10.27 -7.00 -8.89
CA LYS A 102 10.70 -8.27 -8.32
C LYS A 102 9.66 -8.77 -7.34
N HIS A 103 9.63 -10.07 -7.11
CA HIS A 103 8.88 -10.65 -6.00
C HIS A 103 9.71 -11.67 -5.24
N LYS A 104 9.39 -11.86 -3.96
CA LYS A 104 10.01 -12.85 -3.09
C LYS A 104 8.95 -13.56 -2.26
N ARG A 105 8.90 -14.89 -2.37
CA ARG A 105 8.06 -15.73 -1.53
C ARG A 105 8.73 -15.97 -0.17
N THR A 106 7.97 -15.84 0.91
CA THR A 106 8.27 -16.35 2.24
C THR A 106 7.22 -17.40 2.62
N ASP A 107 7.32 -17.97 3.82
CA ASP A 107 6.33 -18.94 4.27
C ASP A 107 4.96 -18.32 4.59
N ARG A 108 4.93 -17.02 4.88
CA ARG A 108 3.71 -16.31 5.31
C ARG A 108 3.22 -15.25 4.33
N THR A 109 4.09 -14.81 3.43
CA THR A 109 3.82 -13.66 2.55
C THR A 109 4.50 -13.81 1.21
N ILE A 110 3.96 -13.14 0.19
CA ILE A 110 4.63 -12.91 -1.08
C ILE A 110 4.88 -11.41 -1.18
N HIS A 111 6.14 -11.00 -1.05
CA HIS A 111 6.56 -9.61 -1.15
C HIS A 111 6.75 -9.24 -2.61
N CYS A 112 6.09 -8.18 -3.06
CA CYS A 112 6.26 -7.60 -4.39
C CYS A 112 6.90 -6.22 -4.27
N LEU A 113 7.98 -6.01 -5.01
CA LEU A 113 8.67 -4.74 -5.15
C LEU A 113 8.44 -4.22 -6.57
N MET A 114 7.72 -3.12 -6.71
CA MET A 114 7.40 -2.51 -8.00
C MET A 114 8.15 -1.19 -8.16
N LYS A 115 9.00 -1.09 -9.18
CA LYS A 115 9.72 0.16 -9.50
C LYS A 115 8.76 1.15 -10.16
N LYS A 116 8.61 2.35 -9.60
CA LYS A 116 7.82 3.42 -10.20
C LYS A 116 8.48 3.90 -11.49
N SER A 117 7.68 4.20 -12.53
CA SER A 117 8.19 4.85 -13.74
C SER A 117 8.62 6.29 -13.50
N LYS A 118 7.91 6.99 -12.60
CA LYS A 118 8.25 8.35 -12.14
C LYS A 118 8.70 8.29 -10.68
N SER A 119 9.98 8.51 -10.43
CA SER A 119 10.53 8.65 -9.08
C SER A 119 10.07 9.96 -8.43
N GLY A 120 9.91 9.96 -7.11
CA GLY A 120 9.58 11.16 -6.34
C GLY A 120 8.11 11.58 -6.40
N VAL A 121 7.22 10.72 -6.89
CA VAL A 121 5.77 10.96 -6.87
C VAL A 121 5.12 10.05 -5.83
N ALA A 122 4.48 10.62 -4.79
CA ALA A 122 3.70 9.81 -3.87
C ALA A 122 2.46 9.22 -4.51
N TRP A 123 2.16 8.00 -4.10
CA TRP A 123 0.97 7.29 -4.51
C TRP A 123 -0.09 7.47 -3.42
N PRO A 124 -1.13 8.31 -3.63
CA PRO A 124 -2.20 8.47 -2.64
C PRO A 124 -3.07 7.20 -2.50
N ARG A 125 -2.95 6.28 -3.46
CA ARG A 125 -3.60 4.97 -3.50
C ARG A 125 -2.81 4.04 -4.42
N LEU A 126 -2.94 2.73 -4.21
CA LEU A 126 -2.32 1.76 -5.11
C LEU A 126 -3.02 1.70 -6.48
N THR A 127 -4.34 1.90 -6.50
CA THR A 127 -5.19 1.63 -7.67
C THR A 127 -5.49 2.88 -8.49
N LYS A 128 -5.66 2.72 -9.81
CA LYS A 128 -6.10 3.80 -10.70
C LYS A 128 -7.44 4.39 -10.27
N GLU A 129 -8.42 3.51 -10.07
CA GLU A 129 -9.73 3.90 -9.58
C GLU A 129 -9.72 4.24 -8.09
N LYS A 130 -10.66 5.10 -7.67
CA LYS A 130 -10.92 5.41 -6.26
C LYS A 130 -11.71 4.29 -5.54
N SER A 131 -12.14 3.27 -6.30
CA SER A 131 -12.86 2.09 -5.82
C SER A 131 -11.99 1.32 -4.81
N LYS A 132 -12.47 1.18 -3.56
CA LYS A 132 -11.75 0.41 -2.53
C LYS A 132 -11.84 -1.08 -2.81
N LEU A 133 -10.70 -1.73 -3.02
CA LEU A 133 -10.62 -3.19 -3.11
C LEU A 133 -10.68 -3.79 -1.70
N LYS A 134 -11.65 -4.68 -1.45
CA LYS A 134 -11.88 -5.27 -0.11
C LYS A 134 -10.68 -6.04 0.44
N TRP A 135 -9.84 -6.55 -0.45
CA TRP A 135 -8.66 -7.35 -0.10
C TRP A 135 -7.41 -6.50 0.12
N LEU A 136 -7.43 -5.20 -0.18
CA LEU A 136 -6.26 -4.34 -0.13
C LEU A 136 -6.36 -3.33 1.02
N SER A 137 -5.30 -3.25 1.82
CA SER A 137 -5.15 -2.29 2.92
C SER A 137 -3.77 -1.62 2.90
N VAL A 138 -3.66 -0.43 3.51
CA VAL A 138 -2.35 0.22 3.70
C VAL A 138 -1.56 -0.52 4.78
N ASP A 139 -0.25 -0.65 4.57
CA ASP A 139 0.67 -1.17 5.58
C ASP A 139 1.12 -0.05 6.52
N PHE A 140 0.39 0.16 7.61
CA PHE A 140 0.71 1.20 8.59
C PHE A 140 2.03 0.95 9.33
N ASP A 141 2.50 -0.30 9.39
CA ASP A 141 3.75 -0.65 10.08
C ASP A 141 4.97 -0.11 9.31
N ASN A 142 4.88 -0.09 7.97
CA ASN A 142 5.94 0.37 7.07
C ASN A 142 5.65 1.73 6.43
N TRP A 143 4.45 2.28 6.52
CA TRP A 143 4.12 3.56 5.89
C TRP A 143 4.92 4.70 6.52
N LYS A 144 5.40 5.61 5.68
CA LYS A 144 6.15 6.81 6.08
C LYS A 144 5.76 7.95 5.16
N ASP A 145 5.69 9.15 5.70
CA ASP A 145 5.57 10.37 4.91
C ASP A 145 6.96 10.80 4.44
N TRP A 146 7.38 10.25 3.29
CA TRP A 146 8.72 10.45 2.75
C TRP A 146 8.82 11.68 1.82
N GLU A 147 7.71 12.38 1.56
CA GLU A 147 7.72 13.62 0.76
C GLU A 147 8.30 14.81 1.55
N ASP A 148 8.09 14.81 2.88
CA ASP A 148 8.54 15.87 3.79
C ASP A 148 9.93 15.61 4.41
N GLU A 149 10.57 14.46 4.12
CA GLU A 149 11.99 14.24 4.41
C GLU A 149 12.84 15.11 3.45
N SER A 150 12.92 16.40 3.77
CA SER A 150 13.80 17.36 3.11
C SER A 150 15.27 16.90 3.18
N ASP A 151 16.06 17.19 2.13
CA ASP A 151 17.52 17.02 2.06
C ASP A 151 18.28 17.84 3.15
N GLU A 152 17.57 18.50 4.08
CA GLU A 152 18.11 19.46 5.04
C GLU A 152 18.83 18.79 6.23
N GLU A 153 18.70 17.48 6.44
CA GLU A 153 19.45 16.78 7.50
C GLU A 153 20.96 16.71 7.20
N MET A 154 21.39 16.96 5.96
CA MET A 154 22.81 17.10 5.63
C MET A 154 23.39 18.49 5.96
N GLY A 155 22.54 19.51 6.16
CA GLY A 155 22.97 20.88 6.50
C GLY A 155 23.18 21.15 8.00
N ASN A 156 22.68 20.26 8.87
CA ASN A 156 22.72 20.47 10.32
C ASN A 156 24.09 20.13 10.93
N PHE A 157 24.89 19.30 10.27
CA PHE A 157 26.26 18.98 10.69
C PHE A 157 27.22 20.15 10.47
N ASP A 158 27.09 20.87 9.34
CA ASP A 158 27.93 22.02 9.02
C ASP A 158 27.67 23.18 10.00
N GLN A 159 26.40 23.46 10.32
CA GLN A 159 26.03 24.50 11.29
C GLN A 159 26.50 24.18 12.71
N PHE A 160 26.45 22.92 13.14
CA PHE A 160 26.98 22.50 14.44
C PHE A 160 28.52 22.62 14.49
N SER A 161 29.22 22.32 13.39
CA SER A 161 30.67 22.48 13.31
C SER A 161 31.11 23.95 13.32
N ASP A 162 30.37 24.84 12.64
CA ASP A 162 30.62 26.28 12.65
C ASP A 162 30.37 26.92 14.02
N MET A 163 29.41 26.39 14.79
CA MET A 163 29.13 26.85 16.14
C MET A 163 30.19 26.40 17.15
N MET A 164 30.70 25.16 17.02
CA MET A 164 31.81 24.66 17.84
C MET A 164 33.14 25.37 17.52
N ASN A 165 33.41 25.69 16.26
CA ASN A 165 34.63 26.42 15.86
C ASN A 165 34.64 27.88 16.35
N LYS A 166 33.47 28.49 16.60
CA LYS A 166 33.38 29.87 17.14
C LYS A 166 33.49 29.96 18.66
N MET A 167 33.33 28.85 19.40
CA MET A 167 33.36 28.84 20.86
C MET A 167 34.72 28.44 21.45
N GLY A 168 35.71 28.08 20.61
CA GLY A 168 37.00 27.52 21.01
C GLY A 168 38.21 28.46 20.88
N GLY A 169 38.01 29.77 20.79
CA GLY A 169 39.09 30.75 20.60
C GLY A 169 39.25 31.74 21.76
N ASP A 170 40.26 31.46 22.60
CA ASP A 170 41.06 32.34 23.47
C ASP A 170 40.43 33.23 24.58
N ASP A 171 40.90 32.91 25.79
CA ASP A 171 41.51 33.76 26.82
C ASP A 171 40.69 34.64 27.79
N GLU A 172 41.20 34.60 29.03
CA GLU A 172 40.96 35.44 30.23
C GLU A 172 39.78 35.08 31.15
N MET A 173 40.07 34.15 32.09
CA MET A 173 39.42 34.12 33.40
C MET A 173 40.03 35.18 34.33
N PRO A 174 39.25 36.18 34.82
CA PRO A 174 39.58 36.90 36.03
C PRO A 174 39.06 36.17 37.26
N ASP A 175 39.99 35.98 38.19
CA ASP A 175 39.89 35.54 39.57
C ASP A 175 38.85 36.37 40.38
N MET A 176 37.96 35.70 41.12
CA MET A 176 37.22 36.32 42.22
C MET A 176 36.83 35.28 43.27
N ASP A 177 37.73 35.13 44.23
CA ASP A 177 37.45 34.71 45.60
C ASP A 177 36.17 35.36 46.18
N SER A 178 35.53 34.59 47.06
CA SER A 178 34.61 35.02 48.12
C SER A 178 33.11 35.04 47.79
N MET A 179 32.40 34.00 48.24
CA MET A 179 31.42 34.12 49.32
C MET A 179 31.02 32.73 49.85
N GLU A 180 31.26 32.56 51.16
CA GLU A 180 30.77 31.50 52.03
C GLU A 180 29.22 31.46 52.04
N ASP A 181 28.66 30.26 52.16
CA ASP A 181 27.73 29.83 53.23
C ASP A 181 26.60 28.89 52.78
N ASP A 182 26.42 27.87 53.64
CA ASP A 182 25.16 27.15 53.96
C ASP A 182 24.68 26.08 52.96
N ASP A 183 24.92 24.79 53.21
CA ASP A 183 24.28 23.87 54.17
C ASP A 183 23.08 23.11 53.56
N GLY A 184 23.04 21.81 53.85
CA GLY A 184 21.81 21.02 53.76
C GLY A 184 21.61 20.22 52.48
N GLY A 185 22.15 19.00 52.44
CA GLY A 185 21.72 18.00 51.48
C GLY A 185 20.29 17.53 51.72
N THR A 186 19.58 17.18 50.65
CA THR A 186 18.41 16.27 50.70
C THR A 186 18.31 15.51 49.38
N ASP A 187 18.55 14.21 49.48
CA ASP A 187 18.06 13.16 48.60
C ASP A 187 16.52 13.27 48.53
N SER A 188 15.93 13.39 47.34
CA SER A 188 14.47 13.40 47.17
C SER A 188 14.08 12.48 46.03
N ASP A 189 14.22 11.19 46.33
CA ASP A 189 13.38 10.13 45.78
C ASP A 189 11.97 10.21 46.41
N ASP A 190 10.97 9.69 45.69
CA ASP A 190 9.57 9.46 46.11
C ASP A 190 8.55 10.63 46.03
N GLU A 191 7.96 10.83 44.85
CA GLU A 191 6.61 11.40 44.70
C GLU A 191 5.66 10.38 44.06
N LYS A 192 5.24 9.44 44.91
CA LYS A 192 3.92 8.79 45.05
C LYS A 192 2.86 9.11 43.96
N LEU A 193 2.59 8.10 43.13
CA LEU A 193 1.48 8.04 42.19
C LEU A 193 0.11 8.08 42.92
N PRO A 194 -0.90 8.83 42.43
CA PRO A 194 -2.26 8.78 42.97
C PRO A 194 -3.03 7.53 42.50
N ASP A 195 -3.73 6.87 43.41
CA ASP A 195 -4.69 5.80 43.11
C ASP A 195 -5.91 6.36 42.36
N LEU A 196 -6.27 5.72 41.25
CA LEU A 196 -7.51 5.98 40.50
C LEU A 196 -8.65 5.14 41.09
N GLU A 197 -9.70 5.83 41.53
CA GLU A 197 -11.01 5.28 41.91
C GLU A 197 -11.87 4.91 40.69
#